data_AF-A0A0F9JZK5-F1
#
_entry.id   AF-A0A0F9JZK5-F1
#
_cell.length_a   1.000
_cell.length_b   1.000
_cell.length_c   1.000
_cell.angle_alpha   90.00
_cell.angle_beta   90.00
_cell.angle_gamma   90.00
#
_symmetry.space_group_name_H-M   'P 1'
#
loop_
_entity.id
_entity.type
_entity.pdbx_description
1 polymer ?
#
loop_
_entity_poly.entity_id
_entity_poly.type
_entity_poly.pdbx_seq_one_letter_code
_entity_poly.pdbx_strand_id
1 'polypeptide(L)'
;MDKHNSGQWTKARFISFIRGGLRSISMRWPPKYEVKKAARISRGIYMCAGYNRGEHEVVASLPPKPGNKRRINNAVVDHINPVIDPVLGFRSWDSFIERLFCEVDGFQVLCDDCHKNKTADERKKR
;
A
#
# COMPACT_ATOMS: atom_id res chain seq x y z
N MET A 1 -1.05 33.82 -2.78
CA MET A 1 -0.65 32.69 -1.91
C MET A 1 -1.88 31.83 -1.73
N ASP A 2 -1.86 30.58 -2.20
CA ASP A 2 -3.02 29.69 -2.07
C ASP A 2 -3.33 29.49 -0.59
N LYS A 3 -4.46 30.03 -0.13
CA LYS A 3 -4.88 29.90 1.26
C LYS A 3 -5.61 28.57 1.40
N HIS A 4 -5.17 27.74 2.35
CA HIS A 4 -5.84 26.48 2.69
C HIS A 4 -6.40 26.53 4.11
N ASN A 5 -7.59 25.92 4.31
CA ASN A 5 -8.28 25.89 5.59
C ASN A 5 -8.35 27.28 6.26
N SER A 6 -8.93 28.26 5.56
CA SER A 6 -9.00 29.65 6.02
C SER A 6 -7.65 30.26 6.41
N GLY A 7 -6.57 29.86 5.74
CA GLY A 7 -5.20 30.34 5.97
C GLY A 7 -4.46 29.66 7.13
N GLN A 8 -5.09 28.70 7.82
CA GLN A 8 -4.49 28.02 8.98
C GLN A 8 -3.54 26.90 8.57
N TRP A 9 -3.62 26.41 7.33
CA TRP A 9 -2.84 25.26 6.88
C TRP A 9 -1.78 25.65 5.88
N THR A 10 -0.57 25.10 6.09
CA THR A 10 0.46 25.08 5.05
C THR A 10 0.00 24.19 3.89
N LYS A 11 0.53 24.46 2.69
CA LYS A 11 0.32 23.60 1.51
C LYS A 11 0.65 22.13 1.80
N ALA A 12 1.73 21.87 2.55
CA ALA A 12 2.12 20.51 2.94
C ALA A 12 1.06 19.82 3.81
N ARG A 13 0.47 20.53 4.78
CA ARG A 13 -0.61 19.99 5.63
C ARG A 13 -1.86 19.68 4.80
N PHE A 14 -2.23 20.58 3.89
CA PHE A 14 -3.35 20.35 2.97
C PHE A 14 -3.13 19.12 2.08
N ILE A 15 -1.96 18.99 1.45
CA ILE A 15 -1.64 17.83 0.59
C ILE A 15 -1.66 16.53 1.43
N SER A 16 -1.14 16.53 2.65
CA SER A 16 -1.20 15.36 3.54
C SER A 16 -2.64 14.96 3.90
N PHE A 17 -3.50 15.94 4.15
CA PHE A 17 -4.93 15.70 4.43
C PHE A 17 -5.63 15.02 3.24
N ILE A 18 -5.51 15.59 2.04
CA ILE A 18 -6.14 15.03 0.83
C ILE A 18 -5.59 13.64 0.50
N ARG A 19 -4.26 13.43 0.59
CA ARG A 19 -3.66 12.09 0.40
C ARG A 19 -4.21 11.06 1.38
N GLY A 20 -4.46 11.45 2.63
CA GLY A 20 -5.09 10.61 3.63
C GLY A 20 -6.48 10.13 3.18
N GLY A 21 -7.32 11.07 2.74
CA GLY A 21 -8.65 10.76 2.22
C GLY A 21 -8.63 9.84 1.00
N LEU A 22 -7.78 10.14 0.01
CA LEU A 22 -7.63 9.33 -1.19
C LEU A 22 -7.16 7.90 -0.86
N ARG A 23 -6.20 7.74 0.06
CA ARG A 23 -5.76 6.40 0.51
C ARG A 23 -6.84 5.64 1.25
N SER A 24 -7.70 6.31 2.00
CA SER A 24 -8.86 5.67 2.63
C SER A 24 -9.88 5.17 1.60
N ILE A 25 -10.09 5.93 0.52
CA ILE A 25 -10.98 5.54 -0.58
C ILE A 25 -10.36 4.38 -1.36
N SER A 26 -9.05 4.40 -1.64
CA SER A 26 -8.39 3.34 -2.41
C SER A 26 -8.41 1.97 -1.73
N MET A 27 -8.67 1.90 -0.42
CA MET A 27 -8.93 0.63 0.26
C MET A 27 -10.18 -0.09 -0.25
N ARG A 28 -11.13 0.63 -0.86
CA ARG A 28 -12.37 0.11 -1.45
C ARG A 28 -12.28 -0.08 -2.96
N TRP A 29 -11.09 0.09 -3.54
CA TRP A 29 -10.88 -0.03 -4.99
C TRP A 29 -11.04 -1.50 -5.45
N PRO A 30 -11.97 -1.82 -6.38
CA PRO A 30 -12.30 -3.19 -6.76
C PRO A 30 -11.11 -4.08 -7.17
N PRO A 31 -10.15 -3.61 -8.00
CA PRO A 31 -8.96 -4.38 -8.39
C PRO A 31 -8.15 -4.94 -7.21
N LYS A 32 -8.12 -4.27 -6.05
CA LYS A 32 -7.42 -4.79 -4.86
C LYS A 32 -8.04 -6.11 -4.37
N TYR A 33 -9.36 -6.25 -4.46
CA TYR A 33 -10.04 -7.47 -4.08
C TYR A 33 -9.83 -8.57 -5.12
N GLU A 34 -9.77 -8.21 -6.40
CA GLU A 34 -9.51 -9.14 -7.50
C GLU A 34 -8.12 -9.76 -7.40
N VAL A 35 -7.09 -8.94 -7.19
CA VAL A 35 -5.69 -9.39 -6.99
C VAL A 35 -5.58 -10.32 -5.78
N LYS A 36 -6.22 -9.94 -4.67
CA LYS A 36 -6.22 -10.77 -3.45
C LYS A 36 -6.98 -12.08 -3.65
N LYS A 37 -8.03 -12.09 -4.47
CA LYS A 37 -8.79 -13.30 -4.81
C LYS A 37 -7.97 -14.21 -5.72
N ALA A 38 -7.32 -13.66 -6.73
CA ALA A 38 -6.46 -14.39 -7.67
C ALA A 38 -5.26 -15.05 -6.94
N ALA A 39 -4.68 -14.36 -5.96
CA ALA A 39 -3.60 -14.91 -5.15
C ALA A 39 -4.04 -16.00 -4.14
N ARG A 40 -5.34 -16.29 -3.98
CA ARG A 40 -5.79 -17.29 -3.00
C ARG A 40 -5.61 -18.70 -3.54
N ILE A 41 -4.80 -19.51 -2.86
CA ILE A 41 -4.56 -20.92 -3.20
C ILE A 41 -5.63 -21.81 -2.57
N SER A 42 -5.88 -21.63 -1.27
CA SER A 42 -6.87 -22.39 -0.51
C SER A 42 -7.43 -21.55 0.65
N ARG A 43 -8.29 -22.13 1.49
CA ARG A 43 -8.92 -21.39 2.58
C ARG A 43 -7.87 -20.88 3.57
N GLY A 44 -7.62 -19.57 3.53
CA GLY A 44 -6.69 -18.90 4.43
C GLY A 44 -5.23 -18.96 4.00
N ILE A 45 -4.92 -19.49 2.81
CA ILE A 45 -3.58 -19.54 2.23
C ILE A 45 -3.54 -18.73 0.93
N TYR A 46 -2.50 -17.93 0.76
CA TYR A 46 -2.30 -17.06 -0.39
C TYR A 46 -0.90 -17.23 -0.96
N MET A 47 -0.75 -17.03 -2.27
CA MET A 47 0.54 -16.91 -2.94
C MET A 47 1.08 -15.50 -2.74
N CYS A 48 2.22 -15.39 -2.08
CA CYS A 48 2.99 -14.17 -1.99
C CYS A 48 3.87 -14.05 -3.22
N ALA A 49 3.88 -12.88 -3.88
CA ALA A 49 4.77 -12.61 -5.02
C ALA A 49 6.26 -12.64 -4.63
N GLY A 50 6.56 -12.43 -3.34
CA GLY A 50 7.92 -12.34 -2.84
C GLY A 50 8.56 -10.97 -3.06
N TYR A 51 9.50 -10.62 -2.20
CA TYR A 51 10.33 -9.42 -2.34
C TYR A 51 11.75 -9.79 -1.91
N ASN A 52 12.72 -9.63 -2.81
CA ASN A 52 14.09 -10.16 -2.69
C ASN A 52 14.15 -11.68 -2.44
N ARG A 53 13.09 -12.40 -2.82
CA ARG A 53 12.97 -13.87 -2.80
C ARG A 53 11.85 -14.28 -3.77
N GLY A 54 11.79 -15.57 -4.10
CA GLY A 54 10.76 -16.13 -4.97
C GLY A 54 9.36 -16.18 -4.34
N GLU A 55 8.39 -16.55 -5.17
CA GLU A 55 7.01 -16.78 -4.77
C GLU A 55 6.91 -17.89 -3.72
N HIS A 56 6.00 -17.73 -2.76
CA HIS A 56 5.82 -18.70 -1.68
C HIS A 56 4.44 -18.58 -1.04
N GLU A 57 3.95 -19.69 -0.48
CA GLU A 57 2.66 -19.72 0.19
C GLU A 57 2.73 -19.08 1.58
N VAL A 58 1.68 -18.34 1.94
CA VAL A 58 1.57 -17.69 3.24
C VAL A 58 0.16 -17.78 3.81
N VAL A 59 0.09 -17.91 5.14
CA VAL A 59 -1.17 -17.82 5.87
C VAL A 59 -1.75 -16.40 5.78
N ALA A 60 -3.07 -16.27 5.79
CA ALA A 60 -3.78 -15.00 5.70
C ALA A 60 -3.45 -14.03 6.83
N SER A 61 -3.17 -14.56 8.03
CA SER A 61 -2.93 -13.77 9.23
C SER A 61 -1.91 -14.42 10.15
N LEU A 62 -1.09 -13.59 10.78
CA LEU A 62 -0.12 -14.01 11.81
C LEU A 62 -0.66 -13.74 13.21
N PRO A 63 -0.11 -14.41 14.25
CA PRO A 63 -0.37 -14.06 15.64
C PRO A 63 -0.12 -12.57 15.92
N PRO A 64 -0.81 -11.99 16.91
CA PRO A 64 -0.54 -10.61 17.31
C PRO A 64 0.89 -10.44 17.84
N LYS A 65 1.44 -9.23 17.72
CA LYS A 65 2.69 -8.88 18.40
C LYS A 65 2.48 -8.87 19.93
N PRO A 66 3.56 -9.07 20.72
CA PRO A 66 3.49 -8.90 22.18
C PRO A 66 2.86 -7.55 22.56
N GLY A 67 1.90 -7.57 23.47
CA GLY A 67 1.17 -6.37 23.90
C GLY A 67 0.02 -5.93 22.98
N ASN A 68 -0.26 -6.64 21.88
CA ASN A 68 -1.39 -6.37 21.01
C ASN A 68 -2.40 -7.53 21.04
N LYS A 69 -3.69 -7.22 20.87
CA LYS A 69 -4.77 -8.22 20.76
C LYS A 69 -5.13 -8.55 19.31
N ARG A 70 -4.76 -7.68 18.36
CA ARG A 70 -5.15 -7.82 16.94
C ARG A 70 -4.14 -8.65 16.17
N ARG A 71 -4.63 -9.68 15.48
CA ARG A 71 -3.86 -10.46 14.49
C ARG A 71 -3.35 -9.55 13.38
N ILE A 72 -2.19 -9.89 12.83
CA ILE A 72 -1.61 -9.16 11.71
C ILE A 72 -2.24 -9.70 10.43
N ASN A 73 -2.71 -8.81 9.55
CA ASN A 73 -3.05 -9.19 8.18
C ASN A 73 -1.76 -9.48 7.43
N ASN A 74 -1.51 -10.74 7.12
CA ASN A 74 -0.26 -11.16 6.52
C ASN A 74 -0.33 -11.05 5.00
N ALA A 75 -1.44 -11.41 4.36
CA ALA A 75 -1.61 -11.24 2.92
C ALA A 75 -2.09 -9.81 2.59
N VAL A 76 -1.13 -8.91 2.34
CA VAL A 76 -1.36 -7.48 2.05
C VAL A 76 -1.31 -7.25 0.53
N VAL A 77 -2.24 -6.44 0.03
CA VAL A 77 -2.21 -5.98 -1.37
C VAL A 77 -1.37 -4.71 -1.42
N ASP A 78 -0.34 -4.74 -2.23
CA ASP A 78 0.67 -3.70 -2.34
C ASP A 78 0.81 -3.23 -3.80
N HIS A 79 1.15 -1.96 -4.01
CA HIS A 79 1.38 -1.41 -5.35
C HIS A 79 2.74 -1.88 -5.85
N ILE A 80 2.84 -2.45 -7.06
CA ILE A 80 4.14 -2.84 -7.64
C ILE A 80 5.06 -1.64 -7.75
N ASN A 81 4.57 -0.60 -8.41
CA ASN A 81 5.22 0.69 -8.48
C ASN A 81 4.74 1.58 -7.33
N PRO A 82 5.64 2.20 -6.54
CA PRO A 82 5.22 3.02 -5.42
C PRO A 82 4.38 4.23 -5.89
N VAL A 83 3.28 4.47 -5.18
CA VAL A 83 2.32 5.54 -5.50
C VAL A 83 3.00 6.91 -5.50
N ILE A 84 3.91 7.14 -4.55
CA ILE A 84 4.79 8.30 -4.54
C ILE A 84 6.18 7.79 -4.86
N ASP A 85 6.80 8.38 -5.87
CA ASP A 85 8.17 8.05 -6.24
C ASP A 85 9.11 8.33 -5.04
N PRO A 86 9.89 7.35 -4.57
CA PRO A 86 10.78 7.54 -3.43
C PRO A 86 11.82 8.64 -3.66
N VAL A 87 12.28 8.82 -4.89
CA VAL A 87 13.36 9.76 -5.25
C VAL A 87 12.78 11.13 -5.60
N LEU A 88 11.77 11.17 -6.46
CA LEU A 88 11.19 12.44 -6.94
C LEU A 88 10.12 13.01 -6.00
N GLY A 89 9.57 12.20 -5.11
CA GLY A 89 8.49 12.59 -4.22
C GLY A 89 7.16 12.86 -4.93
N PHE A 90 6.36 13.75 -4.35
CA PHE A 90 5.05 14.11 -4.88
C PHE A 90 5.20 15.11 -6.04
N ARG A 91 4.73 14.75 -7.24
CA ARG A 91 4.81 15.59 -8.44
C ARG A 91 3.51 16.34 -8.72
N SER A 92 2.41 15.61 -8.91
CA SER A 92 1.09 16.18 -9.21
C SER A 92 -0.03 15.30 -8.66
N TRP A 93 -1.26 15.85 -8.61
CA TRP A 93 -2.43 15.09 -8.21
C TRP A 93 -2.81 14.02 -9.24
N ASP A 94 -2.72 14.33 -10.54
CA ASP A 94 -3.07 13.39 -11.61
C ASP A 94 -2.19 12.13 -11.53
N SER A 95 -0.87 12.31 -11.49
CA SER A 95 0.08 11.18 -11.36
C SER A 95 -0.11 10.40 -10.06
N PHE A 96 -0.49 11.07 -8.97
CA PHE A 96 -0.77 10.41 -7.71
C PHE A 96 -2.06 9.57 -7.77
N ILE A 97 -3.12 10.09 -8.39
CA ILE A 97 -4.41 9.40 -8.53
C ILE A 97 -4.26 8.21 -9.47
N GLU A 98 -3.64 8.38 -10.64
CA GLU A 98 -3.39 7.32 -11.61
C GLU A 98 -2.61 6.16 -10.99
N ARG A 99 -1.55 6.45 -10.22
CA ARG A 99 -0.78 5.39 -9.53
C ARG A 99 -1.53 4.78 -8.35
N LEU A 100 -2.34 5.56 -7.63
CA LEU A 100 -3.07 5.09 -6.46
C LEU A 100 -4.19 4.11 -6.85
N PHE A 101 -4.88 4.40 -7.96
CA PHE A 101 -6.00 3.64 -8.51
C PHE A 101 -5.58 2.91 -9.79
N CYS A 102 -4.51 2.12 -9.71
CA CYS A 102 -4.07 1.28 -10.81
C CYS A 102 -4.98 0.05 -11.01
N GLU A 103 -4.86 -0.58 -12.17
CA GLU A 103 -5.52 -1.83 -12.50
C GLU A 103 -4.84 -3.02 -11.78
N VAL A 104 -5.41 -4.22 -11.98
CA VAL A 104 -4.97 -5.47 -11.34
C VAL A 104 -3.46 -5.73 -11.53
N ASP A 105 -2.93 -5.42 -12.70
CA ASP A 105 -1.52 -5.58 -13.07
C ASP A 105 -0.56 -4.64 -12.30
N GLY A 106 -1.08 -3.54 -11.75
CA GLY A 106 -0.34 -2.60 -10.91
C GLY A 106 -0.21 -3.03 -9.45
N PHE A 107 -0.80 -4.15 -9.05
CA PHE A 107 -0.83 -4.67 -7.69
C PHE A 107 -0.15 -6.04 -7.56
N GLN A 108 0.32 -6.32 -6.35
CA GLN A 108 0.85 -7.63 -5.96
C GLN A 108 0.38 -7.99 -4.53
N VAL A 109 0.32 -9.28 -4.22
CA VAL A 109 0.12 -9.74 -2.84
C VAL A 109 1.46 -10.04 -2.20
N LEU A 110 1.75 -9.35 -1.10
CA LEU A 110 2.95 -9.57 -0.30
C LEU A 110 2.58 -10.00 1.11
N CYS A 111 3.42 -10.86 1.69
CA CYS A 111 3.33 -11.17 3.11
C CYS A 111 3.82 -9.98 3.96
N ASP A 112 3.48 -9.94 5.26
CA ASP A 112 3.85 -8.83 6.15
C ASP A 112 5.38 -8.61 6.20
N ASP A 113 6.15 -9.70 6.12
CA ASP A 113 7.62 -9.65 6.05
C ASP A 113 8.14 -9.04 4.73
N CYS A 114 7.73 -9.58 3.57
CA CYS A 114 8.10 -9.02 2.26
C CYS A 114 7.69 -7.55 2.11
N HIS A 115 6.48 -7.19 2.53
CA HIS A 115 5.97 -5.83 2.46
C HIS A 115 6.77 -4.86 3.35
N LYS A 116 7.19 -5.29 4.55
CA LYS A 116 8.07 -4.48 5.40
C LYS A 116 9.44 -4.27 4.79
N ASN A 117 10.03 -5.32 4.21
CA ASN A 117 11.34 -5.24 3.58
C ASN A 117 11.31 -4.27 2.39
N LYS A 118 10.27 -4.38 1.54
CA LYS A 118 10.04 -3.43 0.45
C LYS A 118 9.90 -2.00 0.95
N THR A 119 9.01 -1.77 1.93
CA THR A 119 8.80 -0.44 2.51
C THR A 119 10.09 0.13 3.09
N ALA A 120 10.93 -0.69 3.72
CA ALA A 120 12.20 -0.26 4.30
C ALA A 120 13.19 0.17 3.21
N ASP A 121 13.30 -0.58 2.13
CA ASP A 121 14.19 -0.25 1.01
C ASP A 121 13.72 0.98 0.23
N GLU A 122 12.42 1.15 0.04
CA GLU A 122 11.87 2.37 -0.56
C GLU A 122 12.16 3.61 0.30
N ARG A 123 12.10 3.49 1.64
CA ARG A 123 12.45 4.60 2.55
C ARG A 123 13.92 4.98 2.49
N LYS A 124 14.83 4.03 2.24
CA LYS A 124 16.27 4.33 2.10
C LYS A 124 16.57 5.14 0.84
N LYS A 125 15.70 5.09 -0.18
CA LYS A 125 15.84 5.82 -1.45
C LYS A 125 15.30 7.26 -1.40
N ARG A 126 14.68 7.65 -0.29
CA ARG A 126 14.03 8.94 -0.09
C ARG A 126 14.95 9.90 0.66
#